data_AF-A0A842UDA6-F1
#
_entry.id   AF-A0A842UDA6-F1
#
_cell.length_a   1.000
_cell.length_b   1.000
_cell.length_c   1.000
_cell.angle_alpha   90.00
_cell.angle_beta   90.00
_cell.angle_gamma   90.00
#
_symmetry.space_group_name_H-M   'P 1'
#
loop_
_entity.id
_entity.type
_entity.pdbx_description
1 polymer ?
#
loop_
_entity_poly.entity_id
_entity_poly.type
_entity_poly.pdbx_seq_one_letter_code
_entity_poly.pdbx_strand_id
1 'polypeptide(L)'
;MPYVPVNVNLGRVPKLQNGKHQISGNVVIYIKDGQKHRHPGPAEVHKDGYKAWFWKGLRDRKGKPAIIYPDGTEEYWENGKFIKRVPGKKAKK
;
A
#
# COMPACT_ATOMS: atom_id res chain seq x y z
N MET A 1 34.78 24.99 -11.25
CA MET A 1 33.81 24.29 -12.12
C MET A 1 32.42 24.81 -11.75
N PRO A 2 31.70 25.49 -12.64
CA PRO A 2 30.45 26.18 -12.28
C PRO A 2 29.30 25.19 -12.06
N TYR A 3 28.63 25.41 -10.94
CA TYR A 3 27.39 24.77 -10.51
C TYR A 3 26.28 24.99 -11.55
N VAL A 4 25.69 23.90 -12.05
CA VAL A 4 24.51 23.97 -12.92
C VAL A 4 23.26 23.94 -12.03
N PRO A 5 22.49 25.03 -11.90
CA PRO A 5 21.20 24.96 -11.23
C PRO A 5 20.24 24.18 -12.13
N VAL A 6 19.87 22.97 -11.72
CA VAL A 6 18.78 22.22 -12.39
C VAL A 6 17.49 22.98 -12.13
N ASN A 7 16.98 23.63 -13.16
CA ASN A 7 15.71 24.34 -13.16
C ASN A 7 14.55 23.47 -12.64
N VAL A 8 13.92 24.01 -11.61
CA VAL A 8 12.62 23.63 -11.03
C VAL A 8 11.54 23.54 -12.12
N ASN A 9 11.00 22.34 -12.35
CA ASN A 9 9.71 22.16 -13.03
C ASN A 9 8.61 22.00 -11.98
N LEU A 10 8.18 23.12 -11.38
CA LEU A 10 7.02 23.18 -10.49
C LEU A 10 5.72 23.12 -11.31
N GLY A 11 5.40 21.96 -11.90
CA GLY A 11 4.19 21.82 -12.72
C GLY A 11 3.77 20.39 -13.08
N ARG A 12 4.59 19.38 -12.79
CA ARG A 12 4.20 17.99 -12.82
C ARG A 12 4.68 17.36 -11.54
N VAL A 13 3.80 17.27 -10.54
CA VAL A 13 4.03 16.33 -9.44
C VAL A 13 4.37 15.01 -10.13
N PRO A 14 5.59 14.44 -9.97
CA PRO A 14 5.93 13.22 -10.66
C PRO A 14 4.87 12.21 -10.24
N LYS A 15 3.94 11.90 -11.15
CA LYS A 15 2.98 10.83 -10.94
C LYS A 15 3.85 9.64 -10.61
N LEU A 16 3.78 9.18 -9.36
CA LEU A 16 4.57 8.06 -8.88
C LEU A 16 4.44 6.96 -9.95
N GLN A 17 5.59 6.56 -10.52
CA GLN A 17 5.62 5.76 -11.74
C GLN A 17 4.82 4.48 -11.53
N ASN A 18 4.02 4.08 -12.52
CA ASN A 18 3.25 2.84 -12.41
C ASN A 18 4.22 1.67 -12.16
N GLY A 19 4.13 1.03 -10.99
CA GLY A 19 5.08 0.01 -10.60
C GLY A 19 5.27 -0.18 -9.09
N LYS A 20 6.26 -1.02 -8.78
CA LYS A 20 6.69 -1.35 -7.42
C LYS A 20 7.68 -0.29 -6.94
N HIS A 21 7.33 0.43 -5.89
CA HIS A 21 8.22 1.30 -5.14
C HIS A 21 8.64 0.59 -3.86
N GLN A 22 9.95 0.51 -3.63
CA GLN A 22 10.49 0.01 -2.37
C GLN A 22 11.03 1.18 -1.57
N ILE A 23 10.44 1.42 -0.41
CA ILE A 23 10.86 2.48 0.53
C ILE A 23 11.85 1.91 1.57
N SER A 24 12.63 2.80 2.17
CA SER A 24 13.62 2.48 3.20
C SER A 24 12.95 1.74 4.37
N GLY A 25 13.41 0.52 4.67
CA GLY A 25 12.79 -0.38 5.67
C GLY A 25 12.15 -1.65 5.11
N ASN A 26 12.36 -2.01 3.83
CA ASN A 26 11.74 -3.18 3.17
C ASN A 26 10.21 -3.09 3.04
N VAL A 27 9.68 -1.87 2.94
CA VAL A 27 8.28 -1.67 2.62
C VAL A 27 8.15 -1.59 1.10
N VAL A 28 7.21 -2.35 0.55
CA VAL A 28 6.94 -2.42 -0.87
C VAL A 28 5.56 -1.87 -1.13
N ILE A 29 5.47 -0.81 -1.92
CA ILE A 29 4.24 -0.16 -2.34
C ILE A 29 4.06 -0.33 -3.85
N TYR A 30 2.86 -0.69 -4.29
CA TYR A 30 2.49 -0.77 -5.70
C TYR A 30 1.57 0.39 -6.05
N ILE A 31 2.02 1.18 -7.01
CA ILE A 31 1.32 2.37 -7.47
C ILE A 31 0.93 2.13 -8.92
N LYS A 32 -0.32 2.44 -9.27
CA LYS A 32 -0.83 2.44 -10.63
C LYS A 32 -1.64 3.71 -10.84
N ASP A 33 -1.35 4.40 -11.93
CA ASP A 33 -1.93 5.68 -12.33
C ASP A 33 -1.84 6.74 -11.23
N GLY A 34 -0.70 6.76 -10.52
CA GLY A 34 -0.44 7.68 -9.40
C GLY A 34 -1.18 7.35 -8.09
N GLN A 35 -1.90 6.22 -8.03
CA GLN A 35 -2.66 5.80 -6.85
C GLN A 35 -2.23 4.42 -6.37
N LYS A 36 -2.40 4.10 -5.08
CA LYS A 36 -2.16 2.75 -4.57
C LYS A 36 -3.16 1.79 -5.23
N HIS A 37 -2.66 0.85 -6.02
CA HIS A 37 -3.50 -0.14 -6.70
C HIS A 37 -2.68 -1.37 -7.04
N ARG A 38 -3.17 -2.55 -6.65
CA ARG A 38 -2.60 -3.84 -7.06
C ARG A 38 -3.68 -4.91 -7.14
N HIS A 39 -3.65 -5.69 -8.22
CA HIS A 39 -4.47 -6.88 -8.40
C HIS A 39 -3.67 -7.92 -9.19
N PRO A 40 -3.61 -9.19 -8.72
CA PRO A 40 -4.36 -9.79 -7.62
C PRO A 40 -3.71 -9.70 -6.21
N GLY A 41 -2.64 -8.91 -6.05
CA GLY A 41 -1.82 -8.87 -4.81
C GLY A 41 -2.02 -7.66 -3.88
N PRO A 42 -1.36 -7.63 -2.71
CA PRO A 42 -1.37 -6.50 -1.76
C PRO A 42 -0.62 -5.28 -2.30
N ALA A 43 -1.26 -4.13 -2.35
CA ALA A 43 -0.61 -2.91 -2.81
C ALA A 43 0.44 -2.38 -1.84
N GLU A 44 0.42 -2.80 -0.57
CA GLU A 44 1.43 -2.45 0.41
C GLU A 44 1.85 -3.69 1.19
N VAL A 45 3.14 -3.94 1.30
CA VAL A 45 3.71 -5.09 2.01
C VAL A 45 4.90 -4.62 2.83
N HIS A 46 4.85 -4.87 4.13
CA HIS A 46 5.95 -4.62 5.04
C HIS A 46 6.62 -5.95 5.39
N LYS A 47 7.92 -5.90 5.67
CA LYS A 47 8.67 -7.09 6.09
C LYS A 47 8.21 -7.63 7.45
N ASP A 48 7.63 -6.77 8.29
CA ASP A 48 7.05 -7.14 9.58
C ASP A 48 5.86 -8.10 9.46
N GLY A 49 5.24 -8.18 8.27
CA GLY A 49 4.07 -9.02 8.01
C GLY A 49 2.80 -8.23 7.77
N TYR A 50 2.84 -6.89 7.90
CA TYR A 50 1.73 -6.03 7.51
C TYR A 50 1.52 -6.08 5.99
N LYS A 51 0.27 -6.28 5.56
CA LYS A 51 -0.14 -6.30 4.16
C LYS A 51 -1.43 -5.53 4.00
N ALA A 52 -1.48 -4.60 3.05
CA ALA A 52 -2.71 -3.89 2.71
C ALA A 52 -3.01 -3.96 1.21
N TRP A 53 -4.28 -4.11 0.90
CA TRP A 53 -4.82 -4.20 -0.45
C TRP A 53 -5.55 -2.90 -0.77
N PHE A 54 -5.18 -2.32 -1.90
CA PHE A 54 -5.81 -1.12 -2.44
C PHE A 54 -6.21 -1.38 -3.89
N TRP A 55 -7.42 -0.96 -4.23
CA TRP A 55 -7.98 -0.97 -5.56
C TRP A 55 -8.40 0.44 -5.94
N LYS A 56 -7.70 1.01 -6.93
CA LYS A 56 -7.95 2.36 -7.47
C LYS A 56 -7.89 3.43 -6.38
N GLY A 57 -6.91 3.33 -5.48
CA GLY A 57 -6.74 4.25 -4.35
C GLY A 57 -7.59 3.94 -3.12
N LEU A 58 -8.60 3.07 -3.22
CA LEU A 58 -9.48 2.69 -2.11
C LEU A 58 -9.06 1.36 -1.51
N ARG A 59 -9.27 1.18 -0.19
CA ARG A 59 -9.11 -0.13 0.45
C ARG A 59 -10.25 -1.03 0.03
N ASP A 60 -9.95 -2.04 -0.76
CA ASP A 60 -10.91 -3.02 -1.23
C ASP A 60 -10.24 -4.36 -1.45
N ARG A 61 -10.90 -5.42 -1.01
CA ARG A 61 -10.51 -6.77 -1.39
C ARG A 61 -11.72 -7.70 -1.42
N LYS A 62 -12.20 -7.99 -2.63
CA LYS A 62 -13.32 -8.92 -2.86
C LYS A 62 -13.17 -10.24 -2.10
N GLY A 63 -14.01 -10.43 -1.07
CA GLY A 63 -14.11 -11.66 -0.29
C GLY A 63 -12.92 -12.03 0.60
N LYS A 64 -11.94 -11.12 0.80
CA LYS A 64 -10.72 -11.40 1.58
C LYS A 64 -10.35 -10.18 2.44
N PRO A 65 -9.47 -10.32 3.44
CA PRO A 65 -9.08 -9.18 4.28
C PRO A 65 -8.25 -8.18 3.47
N ALA A 66 -8.69 -6.92 3.47
CA ALA A 66 -8.01 -5.83 2.82
C ALA A 66 -6.82 -5.30 3.62
N ILE A 67 -6.73 -5.60 4.91
CA ILE A 67 -5.53 -5.36 5.73
C ILE A 67 -5.25 -6.61 6.57
N ILE A 68 -3.99 -6.99 6.67
CA ILE A 68 -3.50 -8.04 7.54
C ILE A 68 -2.37 -7.45 8.35
N TYR A 69 -2.47 -7.52 9.68
CA TYR A 69 -1.46 -7.07 10.62
C TYR A 69 -0.53 -8.22 11.01
N PRO A 70 0.70 -7.93 11.45
CA PRO A 70 1.65 -8.93 11.92
C PRO A 70 1.15 -9.74 13.13
N ASP A 71 0.29 -9.14 13.95
CA ASP A 71 -0.41 -9.77 15.08
C ASP A 71 -1.42 -10.85 14.63
N GLY A 72 -1.70 -10.94 13.33
CA GLY A 72 -2.71 -11.82 12.75
C GLY A 72 -4.10 -11.18 12.68
N THR A 73 -4.25 -9.92 13.08
CA THR A 73 -5.48 -9.17 12.91
C THR A 73 -5.75 -8.93 11.44
N GLU A 74 -7.01 -9.11 11.04
CA GLU A 74 -7.46 -8.97 9.65
C GLU A 74 -8.59 -7.95 9.60
N GLU A 75 -8.50 -6.97 8.70
CA GLU A 75 -9.57 -6.00 8.44
C GLU A 75 -10.12 -6.18 7.04
N TYR A 76 -11.43 -6.24 6.94
CA TYR A 76 -12.17 -6.39 5.69
C TYR A 76 -12.69 -5.01 5.29
N TRP A 77 -12.32 -4.60 4.09
CA TRP A 77 -12.76 -3.35 3.50
C TRP A 77 -13.30 -3.63 2.11
N GLU A 78 -14.43 -3.01 1.76
CA GLU A 78 -15.06 -3.12 0.45
C GLU A 78 -15.39 -1.72 -0.09
N ASN A 79 -14.87 -1.39 -1.27
CA ASN A 79 -14.99 -0.09 -1.93
C ASN A 79 -14.64 1.10 -1.00
N GLY A 80 -13.62 0.93 -0.13
CA GLY A 80 -13.22 1.94 0.85
C GLY A 80 -14.07 1.98 2.13
N LYS A 81 -15.10 1.13 2.25
CA LYS A 81 -15.92 1.01 3.46
C LYS A 81 -15.37 -0.09 4.36
N PHE A 82 -15.24 0.22 5.64
CA PHE A 82 -14.92 -0.79 6.65
C PHE A 82 -16.11 -1.74 6.82
N ILE A 83 -15.86 -3.04 6.66
CA ILE A 83 -16.87 -4.08 6.82
C ILE A 83 -16.78 -4.66 8.23
N LYS A 84 -15.61 -5.21 8.57
CA LYS A 84 -15.37 -5.85 9.86
C LYS A 84 -13.88 -5.99 10.14
N ARG A 85 -13.54 -6.13 11.42
CA ARG A 85 -12.20 -6.50 11.88
C ARG A 85 -12.28 -7.82 12.63
N VAL A 86 -11.41 -8.75 12.27
CA VAL A 86 -11.23 -10.04 12.93
C VAL A 86 -9.88 -9.99 13.64
N PRO A 87 -9.83 -9.91 14.98
CA PRO A 87 -8.55 -9.98 15.70
C PRO A 87 -7.92 -11.36 15.49
N GLY A 88 -6.61 -11.37 15.27
CA GLY A 88 -5.85 -12.61 15.09
C GLY A 88 -5.86 -13.46 16.34
N LYS A 89 -6.09 -14.76 16.20
CA LYS A 89 -5.96 -15.73 17.30
C LYS A 89 -4.50 -16.03 17.67
N LYS A 90 -3.59 -15.04 17.66
CA LYS A 90 -2.32 -15.19 18.38
C LYS A 90 -2.58 -14.95 19.86
N ALA A 91 -3.31 -15.90 20.46
CA ALA A 91 -3.37 -16.03 21.90
C ALA A 91 -1.95 -16.28 22.40
N LYS A 92 -1.46 -15.31 23.17
CA LYS A 92 -0.45 -15.43 24.25
C LYS A 92 0.28 -16.77 24.27
N LYS A 93 1.57 -16.76 23.94
CA LYS A 93 2.49 -17.75 24.51
C LYS A 93 2.99 -17.20 25.85
#